data_AF-A0AAE3CYC7-F1
#
_entry.id   AF-A0AAE3CYC7-F1
#
_cell.length_a   1.000
_cell.length_b   1.000
_cell.length_c   1.000
_cell.angle_alpha   90.00
_cell.angle_beta   90.00
_cell.angle_gamma   90.00
#
_symmetry.space_group_name_H-M   'P 1'
#
loop_
_entity.id
_entity.type
_entity.pdbx_description
1 polymer ?
#
loop_
_entity_poly.entity_id
_entity_poly.type
_entity_poly.pdbx_seq_one_letter_code
_entity_poly.pdbx_strand_id
1 'polypeptide(L)'
;MENIFIDVIDKEYEFLCQLYWQVEGNGRFSYSMIKIEEKTQLKSKEIKTIVAKSCKAYSLKLKCVSCGEIECLRDRSHFSHLNGLEHVCIDCIRIENEKERQEKIEYINDLLFCKKENALSINDLSFENSVFLLSLIRYCADENLIYLDSLNNLKHEKLTPSYNFDLLIIEQLYASGVIAISTVTNLKYLSVSGDYVYFNDEFMCWEVIVKETDNLSSIIDLLERKLSDLYYLQENKKSLIELCKKNNLFECFFYLNHEMNEYNFTS
;
A
#
# COMPACT_ATOMS: atom_id res chain seq x y z
N MET A 1 6.56 -13.82 -42.75
CA MET A 1 5.45 -14.64 -42.26
C MET A 1 5.40 -14.49 -40.75
N GLU A 2 4.25 -14.11 -40.20
CA GLU A 2 4.06 -14.13 -38.75
C GLU A 2 3.88 -15.59 -38.34
N ASN A 3 4.89 -16.15 -37.68
CA ASN A 3 4.87 -17.54 -37.27
C ASN A 3 4.57 -17.59 -35.78
N ILE A 4 3.31 -17.90 -35.45
CA ILE A 4 2.96 -18.40 -34.13
C ILE A 4 3.41 -19.86 -34.09
N PHE A 5 4.37 -20.16 -33.22
CA PHE A 5 4.75 -21.52 -32.89
C PHE A 5 3.75 -22.09 -31.87
N ILE A 6 3.26 -23.30 -32.10
CA ILE A 6 2.26 -23.94 -31.26
C ILE A 6 2.90 -25.20 -30.66
N ASP A 7 3.07 -25.19 -29.35
CA ASP A 7 3.48 -26.35 -28.57
C ASP A 7 2.22 -27.11 -28.13
N VAL A 8 1.98 -28.27 -28.74
CA VAL A 8 0.79 -29.08 -28.49
C VAL A 8 1.07 -30.02 -27.33
N ILE A 9 0.32 -29.84 -26.25
CA ILE A 9 0.40 -30.64 -25.02
C ILE A 9 -0.48 -31.89 -25.17
N ASP A 10 -1.69 -31.72 -25.70
CA ASP A 10 -2.64 -32.82 -25.95
C ASP A 10 -2.85 -33.02 -27.45
N LYS A 11 -2.33 -34.14 -27.96
CA LYS A 11 -2.38 -34.49 -29.38
C LYS A 11 -3.80 -34.72 -29.89
N GLU A 12 -4.75 -35.09 -29.03
CA GLU A 12 -6.15 -35.26 -29.42
C GLU A 12 -6.73 -33.95 -29.99
N TYR A 13 -6.28 -32.81 -29.46
CA TYR A 13 -6.77 -31.48 -29.81
C TYR A 13 -5.80 -30.68 -30.71
N GLU A 14 -4.79 -31.33 -31.29
CA GLU A 14 -3.79 -30.69 -32.17
C GLU A 14 -4.45 -29.88 -33.28
N PHE A 15 -5.43 -30.48 -33.98
CA PHE A 15 -6.15 -29.83 -35.07
C PHE A 15 -6.87 -28.55 -34.61
N LEU A 16 -7.53 -28.60 -33.46
CA LEU A 16 -8.23 -27.43 -32.90
C LEU A 16 -7.24 -26.32 -32.53
N CYS A 17 -6.12 -26.68 -31.90
CA CYS A 17 -5.06 -25.74 -31.53
C CYS A 17 -4.44 -25.05 -32.74
N GLN A 18 -4.16 -25.79 -33.82
CA GLN A 18 -3.66 -25.23 -35.07
C GLN A 18 -4.66 -24.27 -35.71
N LEU A 19 -5.93 -24.70 -35.83
CA LEU A 19 -7.00 -23.88 -36.40
C LEU A 19 -7.25 -22.59 -35.58
N TYR A 20 -7.11 -22.68 -34.25
CA TYR A 20 -7.25 -21.54 -33.35
C TYR A 20 -6.08 -20.56 -33.43
N TRP A 21 -4.85 -20.99 -33.65
CA TRP A 21 -3.70 -20.08 -33.67
C TRP A 21 -3.21 -19.71 -35.07
N GLN A 22 -3.86 -20.18 -36.13
CA GLN A 22 -3.47 -19.87 -37.50
C GLN A 22 -3.66 -18.38 -37.84
N VAL A 23 -2.57 -17.76 -38.32
CA VAL A 23 -2.51 -16.34 -38.71
C VAL A 23 -2.10 -16.22 -40.18
N GLU A 24 -2.70 -15.28 -40.89
CA GLU A 24 -2.32 -14.92 -42.25
C GLU A 24 -1.08 -14.01 -42.28
N GLY A 25 -0.50 -13.79 -43.47
CA GLY A 25 0.69 -12.95 -43.63
C GLY A 25 0.54 -11.49 -43.20
N ASN A 26 -0.69 -11.02 -42.98
CA ASN A 26 -1.06 -9.68 -42.53
C ASN A 26 -1.32 -9.57 -41.01
N GLY A 27 -1.09 -10.65 -40.27
CA GLY A 27 -1.29 -10.71 -38.81
C GLY A 27 -2.72 -10.88 -38.33
N ARG A 28 -3.65 -11.21 -39.23
CA ARG A 28 -5.03 -11.54 -38.88
C ARG A 28 -5.20 -13.06 -38.76
N PHE A 29 -6.01 -13.49 -37.80
CA PHE A 29 -6.37 -14.91 -37.67
C PHE A 29 -7.13 -15.39 -38.91
N SER A 30 -6.70 -16.51 -39.49
CA SER A 30 -7.29 -17.07 -40.71
C SER A 30 -8.74 -17.53 -40.53
N TYR A 31 -9.12 -17.90 -39.30
CA TYR A 31 -10.46 -18.34 -38.96
C TYR A 31 -11.05 -17.48 -37.84
N SER A 32 -12.26 -16.94 -38.06
CA SER A 32 -13.06 -16.35 -36.98
C SER A 32 -13.56 -17.44 -36.02
N MET A 33 -13.92 -17.08 -34.79
CA MET A 33 -14.46 -18.04 -33.82
C MET A 33 -15.67 -18.79 -34.37
N ILE A 34 -16.59 -18.10 -35.06
CA ILE A 34 -17.78 -18.71 -35.68
C ILE A 34 -17.40 -19.83 -36.67
N LYS A 35 -16.40 -19.59 -37.52
CA LYS A 35 -15.94 -20.61 -38.49
C LYS A 35 -15.27 -21.81 -37.82
N ILE A 36 -14.68 -21.61 -36.64
CA ILE A 36 -14.12 -22.71 -35.84
C ILE A 36 -15.24 -23.53 -35.24
N GLU A 37 -16.25 -22.89 -34.64
CA GLU A 37 -17.43 -23.56 -34.08
C GLU A 37 -18.13 -24.43 -35.14
N GLU A 38 -18.33 -23.90 -36.36
CA GLU A 38 -18.92 -24.65 -37.48
C GLU A 38 -18.10 -25.89 -37.86
N LYS A 39 -16.76 -25.81 -37.83
CA LYS A 39 -15.85 -26.89 -38.21
C LYS A 39 -15.70 -27.97 -37.14
N THR A 40 -15.81 -27.60 -35.87
CA THR A 40 -15.50 -28.49 -34.75
C THR A 40 -16.75 -28.90 -33.97
N GLN A 41 -17.91 -28.29 -34.26
CA GLN A 41 -19.17 -28.46 -33.54
C GLN A 41 -19.07 -28.16 -32.03
N LEU A 42 -18.06 -27.38 -31.62
CA LEU A 42 -17.83 -26.95 -30.24
C LEU A 42 -18.22 -25.49 -30.08
N LYS A 43 -18.67 -25.09 -28.89
CA LYS A 43 -18.96 -23.66 -28.62
C LYS A 43 -17.68 -22.89 -28.28
N SER A 44 -17.67 -21.59 -28.53
CA SER A 44 -16.51 -20.70 -28.29
C SER A 44 -15.89 -20.82 -26.90
N LYS A 45 -16.72 -20.97 -25.86
CA LYS A 45 -16.25 -21.13 -24.48
C LYS A 45 -15.51 -22.46 -24.28
N GLU A 46 -16.02 -23.53 -24.88
CA GLU A 46 -15.40 -24.86 -24.85
C GLU A 46 -14.08 -24.85 -25.62
N ILE A 47 -14.08 -24.27 -26.83
CA ILE A 47 -12.88 -24.09 -27.65
C ILE A 47 -11.78 -23.36 -26.87
N LYS A 48 -12.08 -22.20 -26.27
CA LYS A 48 -11.09 -21.44 -25.48
C LYS A 48 -10.55 -22.26 -24.31
N THR A 49 -11.41 -23.01 -23.63
CA THR A 49 -11.03 -23.84 -22.47
C THR A 49 -10.15 -25.01 -22.89
N ILE A 50 -10.48 -25.67 -24.00
CA ILE A 50 -9.70 -26.80 -24.54
C ILE A 50 -8.34 -26.29 -25.02
N VAL A 51 -8.30 -25.23 -25.82
CA VAL A 51 -7.06 -24.64 -26.36
C VAL A 51 -6.13 -24.22 -25.22
N ALA A 52 -6.63 -23.54 -24.18
CA ALA A 52 -5.82 -23.10 -23.05
C ALA A 52 -5.17 -24.25 -22.25
N LYS A 53 -5.77 -25.45 -22.29
CA LYS A 53 -5.24 -26.65 -21.62
C LYS A 53 -4.38 -27.52 -22.54
N SER A 54 -4.65 -27.50 -23.84
CA SER A 54 -4.15 -28.48 -24.80
C SER A 54 -2.96 -27.98 -25.61
N CYS A 55 -2.67 -26.68 -25.61
CA CYS A 55 -1.49 -26.14 -26.26
C CYS A 55 -1.03 -24.81 -25.66
N LYS A 56 0.22 -24.45 -25.94
CA LYS A 56 0.78 -23.11 -25.74
C LYS A 56 1.16 -22.51 -27.09
N ALA A 57 0.92 -21.23 -27.26
CA ALA A 57 1.24 -20.51 -28.48
C ALA A 57 2.30 -19.45 -28.20
N TYR A 58 3.26 -19.30 -29.10
CA TYR A 58 4.41 -18.42 -28.95
C TYR A 58 4.58 -17.60 -30.22
N SER A 59 4.69 -16.28 -30.11
CA SER A 59 5.00 -15.45 -31.27
C SER A 59 6.50 -15.19 -31.33
N LEU A 60 7.19 -15.72 -32.33
CA LEU A 60 8.65 -15.56 -32.48
C LEU A 60 9.10 -14.09 -32.65
N LYS A 61 8.16 -13.20 -33.00
CA LYS A 61 8.40 -11.74 -33.12
C LYS A 61 8.14 -11.00 -31.81
N LEU A 62 7.31 -11.52 -30.92
CA LEU A 62 7.01 -10.89 -29.64
C LEU A 62 8.00 -11.41 -28.61
N LYS A 63 8.99 -10.58 -28.29
CA LYS A 63 9.97 -10.85 -27.25
C LYS A 63 9.85 -9.79 -26.18
N CYS A 64 9.98 -10.21 -24.93
CA CYS A 64 10.09 -9.29 -23.82
C CYS A 64 11.30 -8.36 -24.02
N VAL A 65 11.10 -7.05 -23.93
CA VAL A 65 12.20 -6.08 -24.07
C VAL A 65 13.23 -6.16 -22.93
N SER A 66 12.84 -6.74 -21.79
CA SER A 66 13.71 -6.89 -20.61
C SER A 66 14.55 -8.17 -20.66
N CYS A 67 13.93 -9.35 -20.75
CA CYS A 67 14.66 -10.64 -20.73
C CYS A 67 14.93 -11.24 -22.11
N GLY A 68 14.31 -10.74 -23.18
CA GLY A 68 14.45 -11.29 -24.53
C GLY A 68 13.70 -12.61 -24.78
N GLU A 69 13.00 -13.15 -23.78
CA GLU A 69 12.22 -14.38 -23.92
C GLU A 69 11.01 -14.20 -24.83
N ILE A 70 10.64 -15.28 -25.52
CA ILE A 70 9.52 -15.30 -26.45
C ILE A 70 8.22 -15.36 -25.66
N GLU A 71 7.29 -14.44 -25.96
CA GLU A 71 6.04 -14.33 -25.22
C GLU A 71 5.10 -15.52 -25.49
N CYS A 72 4.63 -16.13 -24.41
CA CYS A 72 3.54 -17.12 -24.47
C CYS A 72 2.19 -16.39 -24.56
N LEU A 73 1.46 -16.63 -25.64
CA LEU A 73 0.17 -16.03 -25.90
C LEU A 73 -0.92 -16.71 -25.08
N ARG A 74 -1.63 -15.92 -24.26
CA ARG A 74 -2.77 -16.41 -23.46
C ARG A 74 -4.00 -16.67 -24.31
N ASP A 75 -4.29 -15.75 -25.23
CA ASP A 75 -5.42 -15.83 -26.15
C ASP A 75 -5.21 -14.93 -27.38
N ARG A 76 -6.16 -14.98 -28.30
CA ARG A 76 -6.13 -14.16 -29.52
C ARG A 76 -6.18 -12.67 -29.25
N SER A 77 -6.84 -12.23 -28.18
CA SER A 77 -6.85 -10.81 -27.78
C SER A 77 -5.46 -10.37 -27.31
N HIS A 78 -4.77 -11.19 -26.52
CA HIS A 78 -3.40 -10.92 -26.06
C HIS A 78 -2.47 -10.68 -27.24
N PHE A 79 -2.54 -11.54 -28.25
CA PHE A 79 -1.76 -11.37 -29.49
C PHE A 79 -2.09 -10.05 -30.20
N SER A 80 -3.38 -9.75 -30.39
CA SER A 80 -3.79 -8.51 -31.07
C SER A 80 -3.37 -7.24 -30.34
N HIS A 81 -3.34 -7.24 -29.00
CA HIS A 81 -2.92 -6.07 -28.21
C HIS A 81 -1.40 -5.88 -28.22
N LEU A 82 -0.62 -6.96 -28.24
CA LEU A 82 0.84 -6.89 -28.19
C LEU A 82 1.49 -6.72 -29.56
N ASN A 83 0.79 -7.04 -30.66
CA ASN A 83 1.38 -7.00 -31.99
C ASN A 83 1.83 -5.59 -32.36
N GLY A 84 3.15 -5.40 -32.50
CA GLY A 84 3.77 -4.12 -32.87
C GLY A 84 4.03 -3.15 -31.71
N LEU A 85 3.87 -3.58 -30.46
CA LEU A 85 4.20 -2.78 -29.27
C LEU A 85 5.39 -3.40 -28.52
N GLU A 86 6.19 -2.54 -27.89
CA GLU A 86 7.16 -2.97 -26.88
C GLU A 86 6.41 -3.47 -25.64
N HIS A 87 6.83 -4.62 -25.10
CA HIS A 87 6.18 -5.20 -23.94
C HIS A 87 7.19 -5.87 -23.00
N VAL A 88 6.85 -5.89 -21.72
CA VAL A 88 7.59 -6.60 -20.67
C VAL A 88 6.74 -7.80 -20.26
N CYS A 89 7.33 -8.99 -20.21
CA CYS A 89 6.60 -10.21 -19.83
C CYS A 89 6.19 -10.16 -18.36
N ILE A 90 5.17 -10.93 -18.00
CA ILE A 90 4.63 -11.01 -16.63
C ILE A 90 5.71 -11.40 -15.61
N ASP A 91 6.64 -12.28 -15.99
CA ASP A 91 7.73 -12.68 -15.10
C ASP A 91 8.70 -11.54 -14.81
N CYS A 92 9.07 -10.74 -15.82
CA CYS A 92 9.90 -9.55 -15.62
C CYS A 92 9.17 -8.49 -14.78
N ILE A 93 7.88 -8.25 -15.02
CA ILE A 93 7.07 -7.34 -14.19
C ILE A 93 7.04 -7.84 -12.74
N ARG A 94 6.86 -9.14 -12.53
CA ARG A 94 6.85 -9.74 -11.19
C ARG A 94 8.20 -9.59 -10.49
N ILE A 95 9.30 -9.83 -11.20
CA ILE A 95 10.66 -9.66 -10.66
C ILE A 95 10.90 -8.20 -10.27
N GLU A 96 10.53 -7.25 -11.12
CA GLU A 96 10.70 -5.82 -10.83
C GLU A 96 9.84 -5.39 -9.64
N ASN A 97 8.58 -5.82 -9.57
CA ASN A 97 7.71 -5.51 -8.44
C ASN A 97 8.23 -6.12 -7.13
N GLU A 98 8.79 -7.33 -7.15
CA GLU A 98 9.37 -7.95 -5.96
C GLU A 98 10.67 -7.25 -5.55
N LYS A 99 11.47 -6.78 -6.52
CA LYS A 99 12.65 -5.95 -6.27
C LYS A 99 12.26 -4.62 -5.62
N GLU A 100 11.29 -3.89 -6.19
CA GLU A 100 10.77 -2.65 -5.62
C GLU A 100 10.23 -2.88 -4.20
N ARG A 101 9.49 -3.97 -4.00
CA ARG A 101 8.97 -4.35 -2.69
C ARG A 101 10.10 -4.58 -1.68
N GLN A 102 11.14 -5.32 -2.05
CA GLN A 102 12.28 -5.62 -1.19
C GLN A 102 13.06 -4.35 -0.84
N GLU A 103 13.30 -3.47 -1.83
CA GLU A 103 13.95 -2.17 -1.62
C GLU A 103 13.17 -1.30 -0.62
N LYS A 104 11.83 -1.27 -0.71
CA LYS A 104 11.00 -0.54 0.26
C LYS A 104 11.11 -1.12 1.68
N ILE A 105 11.13 -2.45 1.80
CA ILE A 105 11.25 -3.12 3.10
C ILE A 105 12.61 -2.81 3.74
N GLU A 106 13.70 -2.95 2.97
CA GLU A 106 15.06 -2.64 3.42
C GLU A 106 15.16 -1.18 3.88
N TYR A 107 14.65 -0.25 3.07
CA TYR A 107 14.65 1.17 3.41
C TYR A 107 13.90 1.47 4.73
N ILE A 108 12.71 0.91 4.92
CA ILE A 108 11.91 1.12 6.15
C ILE A 108 12.65 0.55 7.36
N ASN A 109 13.24 -0.64 7.24
CA ASN A 109 14.01 -1.24 8.31
C ASN A 109 15.22 -0.39 8.69
N ASP A 110 15.95 0.14 7.71
CA ASP A 110 17.11 1.01 7.94
C ASP A 110 16.70 2.33 8.61
N LEU A 111 15.59 2.93 8.16
CA LEU A 111 15.05 4.15 8.76
C LEU A 111 14.59 3.92 10.20
N LEU A 112 13.92 2.79 10.45
CA LEU A 112 13.49 2.39 11.79
C LEU A 112 14.69 2.15 12.71
N PHE A 113 15.72 1.45 12.22
CA PHE A 113 16.96 1.23 12.95
C PHE A 113 17.62 2.57 13.34
N CYS A 114 17.80 3.48 12.38
CA CYS A 114 18.37 4.80 12.64
C CYS A 114 17.55 5.61 13.66
N LYS A 115 16.21 5.53 13.59
CA LYS A 115 15.32 6.20 14.55
C LYS A 115 15.46 5.60 15.94
N LYS A 116 15.56 4.28 16.07
CA LYS A 116 15.77 3.58 17.36
C LYS A 116 17.11 3.92 18.00
N GLU A 117 18.19 4.02 17.23
CA GLU A 117 19.50 4.44 17.76
C GLU A 117 19.47 5.87 18.35
N ASN A 118 18.63 6.74 17.77
CA ASN A 118 18.45 8.11 18.21
C ASN A 118 17.17 8.33 19.03
N ALA A 119 16.59 7.26 19.57
CA ALA A 119 15.35 7.33 20.35
C ALA A 119 15.51 8.29 21.52
N LEU A 120 14.44 8.99 21.91
CA LEU A 120 14.43 9.84 23.10
C LEU A 120 14.07 9.01 24.34
N SER A 121 14.60 9.41 25.50
CA SER A 121 14.05 8.91 26.77
C SER A 121 12.66 9.50 26.96
N ILE A 122 11.75 8.75 27.60
CA ILE A 122 10.45 9.28 28.03
C ILE A 122 10.59 10.57 28.84
N ASN A 123 11.65 10.71 29.64
CA ASN A 123 11.89 11.92 30.42
C ASN A 123 12.30 13.11 29.56
N ASP A 124 12.96 12.87 28.43
CA ASP A 124 13.43 13.90 27.49
C ASP A 124 12.31 14.38 26.54
N LEU A 125 11.17 13.68 26.50
CA LEU A 125 10.02 14.12 25.72
C LEU A 125 9.47 15.45 26.25
N SER A 126 9.16 16.37 25.33
CA SER A 126 8.43 17.60 25.66
C SER A 126 7.08 17.28 26.30
N PHE A 127 6.51 18.26 27.01
CA PHE A 127 5.18 18.12 27.59
C PHE A 127 4.13 17.72 26.54
N GLU A 128 4.09 18.45 25.41
CA GLU A 128 3.16 18.17 24.32
C GLU A 128 3.39 16.77 23.72
N ASN A 129 4.63 16.39 23.42
CA ASN A 129 4.91 15.06 22.87
C ASN A 129 4.54 13.95 23.85
N SER A 130 4.69 14.17 25.16
CA SER A 130 4.26 13.19 26.18
C SER A 130 2.73 13.00 26.17
N VAL A 131 1.98 14.10 26.10
CA VAL A 131 0.50 14.05 26.03
C VAL A 131 0.04 13.45 24.72
N PHE A 132 0.59 13.91 23.60
CA PHE A 132 0.26 13.42 22.27
C PHE A 132 0.57 11.94 22.08
N LEU A 133 1.74 11.49 22.54
CA LEU A 133 2.09 10.08 22.46
C LEU A 133 1.13 9.22 23.28
N LEU A 134 0.84 9.58 24.54
CA LEU A 134 -0.08 8.81 25.37
C LEU A 134 -1.49 8.75 24.75
N SER A 135 -1.98 9.89 24.27
CA SER A 135 -3.27 10.00 23.60
C SER A 135 -3.31 9.15 22.32
N LEU A 136 -2.28 9.23 21.48
CA LEU A 136 -2.18 8.46 20.24
C LEU A 136 -2.08 6.96 20.53
N ILE A 137 -1.31 6.52 21.53
CA ILE A 137 -1.25 5.09 21.91
C ILE A 137 -2.63 4.59 22.32
N ARG A 138 -3.34 5.33 23.19
CA ARG A 138 -4.67 4.90 23.66
C ARG A 138 -5.72 4.84 22.55
N TYR A 139 -5.52 5.62 21.50
CA TYR A 139 -6.46 5.71 20.38
C TYR A 139 -6.13 4.73 19.25
N CYS A 140 -4.84 4.60 18.90
CA CYS A 140 -4.40 3.83 17.74
C CYS A 140 -3.81 2.46 18.07
N ALA A 141 -3.47 2.14 19.31
CA ALA A 141 -2.80 0.88 19.58
C ALA A 141 -3.67 -0.31 19.17
N ASP A 142 -3.07 -1.26 18.46
CA ASP A 142 -3.75 -2.49 18.10
C ASP A 142 -4.08 -3.32 19.35
N GLU A 143 -4.96 -4.31 19.18
CA GLU A 143 -5.42 -5.18 20.28
C GLU A 143 -4.28 -5.87 21.03
N ASN A 144 -3.15 -6.12 20.36
CA ASN A 144 -1.99 -6.79 20.95
C ASN A 144 -0.93 -5.82 21.47
N LEU A 145 -1.13 -4.51 21.34
CA LEU A 145 -0.20 -3.46 21.77
C LEU A 145 1.21 -3.60 21.15
N ILE A 146 1.26 -3.98 19.88
CA ILE A 146 2.48 -4.16 19.07
C ILE A 146 2.78 -2.90 18.26
N TYR A 147 1.76 -2.28 17.66
CA TYR A 147 1.91 -1.10 16.81
C TYR A 147 0.70 -0.18 16.93
N LEU A 148 0.80 1.02 16.35
CA LEU A 148 -0.30 1.96 16.23
C LEU A 148 -0.90 1.85 14.83
N ASP A 149 -2.18 1.50 14.75
CA ASP A 149 -2.89 1.34 13.49
C ASP A 149 -3.13 2.69 12.79
N SER A 150 -3.41 2.62 11.49
CA SER A 150 -3.65 3.79 10.65
C SER A 150 -4.93 4.53 11.03
N LEU A 151 -4.91 5.86 10.92
CA LEU A 151 -6.11 6.68 11.16
C LEU A 151 -7.25 6.29 10.20
N ASN A 152 -6.91 5.83 8.99
CA ASN A 152 -7.89 5.35 8.01
C ASN A 152 -8.74 4.17 8.53
N ASN A 153 -8.16 3.30 9.35
CA ASN A 153 -8.90 2.16 9.91
C ASN A 153 -9.84 2.61 11.05
N LEU A 154 -9.59 3.78 11.63
CA LEU A 154 -10.32 4.36 12.76
C LEU A 154 -11.27 5.48 12.34
N LYS A 155 -11.67 5.54 11.06
CA LYS A 155 -12.44 6.64 10.44
C LYS A 155 -13.73 7.08 11.16
N HIS A 156 -14.31 6.23 12.00
CA HIS A 156 -15.53 6.51 12.73
C HIS A 156 -15.30 7.07 14.14
N GLU A 157 -14.06 7.00 14.60
CA GLU A 157 -13.62 7.55 15.87
C GLU A 157 -12.75 8.78 15.57
N LYS A 158 -12.55 9.63 16.58
CA LYS A 158 -11.63 10.76 16.46
C LYS A 158 -10.81 10.85 17.72
N LEU A 159 -9.51 11.07 17.55
CA LEU A 159 -8.62 11.32 18.69
C LEU A 159 -8.86 12.72 19.25
N THR A 160 -9.05 13.69 18.37
CA THR A 160 -9.28 15.09 18.70
C THR A 160 -10.58 15.61 18.05
N PRO A 161 -11.02 16.84 18.33
CA PRO A 161 -12.25 17.39 17.74
C PRO A 161 -12.24 17.46 16.20
N SER A 162 -11.07 17.40 15.56
CA SER A 162 -10.95 17.46 14.09
C SER A 162 -9.87 16.54 13.57
N TYR A 163 -10.14 15.88 12.44
CA TYR A 163 -9.19 15.00 11.77
C TYR A 163 -7.86 15.70 11.41
N ASN A 164 -7.92 16.98 11.04
CA ASN A 164 -6.72 17.77 10.76
C ASN A 164 -5.81 17.90 12.01
N PHE A 165 -6.39 17.95 13.20
CA PHE A 165 -5.59 18.02 14.42
C PHE A 165 -4.99 16.65 14.78
N ASP A 166 -5.66 15.54 14.44
CA ASP A 166 -5.08 14.19 14.53
C ASP A 166 -3.83 14.06 13.64
N LEU A 167 -3.90 14.57 12.40
CA LEU A 167 -2.75 14.59 11.48
C LEU A 167 -1.59 15.44 12.02
N LEU A 168 -1.87 16.63 12.57
CA LEU A 168 -0.85 17.49 13.18
C LEU A 168 -0.14 16.81 14.36
N ILE A 169 -0.85 15.98 15.13
CA ILE A 169 -0.27 15.20 16.22
C ILE A 169 0.74 14.18 15.65
N ILE A 170 0.35 13.44 14.60
CA ILE A 170 1.21 12.46 13.95
C ILE A 170 2.44 13.14 13.34
N GLU A 171 2.26 14.21 12.56
CA GLU A 171 3.34 14.98 11.96
C GLU A 171 4.36 15.45 13.02
N GLN A 172 3.88 15.96 14.15
CA GLN A 172 4.73 16.42 15.25
C GLN A 172 5.51 15.28 15.91
N LEU A 173 4.86 14.15 16.21
CA LEU A 173 5.51 13.00 16.82
C LEU A 173 6.54 12.37 15.87
N TYR A 174 6.22 12.29 14.58
CA TYR A 174 7.12 11.76 13.55
C TYR A 174 8.35 12.66 13.36
N ALA A 175 8.13 13.98 13.24
CA ALA A 175 9.20 14.97 13.12
C ALA A 175 10.11 14.99 14.35
N SER A 176 9.54 14.76 15.54
CA SER A 176 10.29 14.67 16.81
C SER A 176 11.03 13.33 16.99
N GLY A 177 10.86 12.38 16.06
CA GLY A 177 11.47 11.04 16.17
C GLY A 177 10.86 10.14 17.25
N VAL A 178 9.66 10.47 17.73
CA VAL A 178 8.94 9.73 18.78
C VAL A 178 8.16 8.55 18.20
N ILE A 179 7.76 8.65 16.93
CA ILE A 179 7.20 7.55 16.17
C ILE A 179 7.94 7.38 14.84
N ALA A 180 7.88 6.17 14.29
CA ALA A 180 8.40 5.83 12.97
C ALA A 180 7.38 5.00 12.18
N ILE A 181 7.55 4.93 10.86
CA ILE A 181 6.70 4.08 10.02
C ILE A 181 6.92 2.62 10.42
N SER A 182 5.83 1.91 10.71
CA SER A 182 5.91 0.50 11.04
C SER A 182 6.10 -0.36 9.80
N THR A 183 6.85 -1.45 9.97
CA THR A 183 7.06 -2.49 8.94
C THR A 183 5.78 -3.21 8.52
N VAL A 184 4.71 -3.16 9.32
CA VAL A 184 3.40 -3.74 8.99
C VAL A 184 2.59 -2.89 8.00
N THR A 185 3.04 -1.66 7.73
CA THR A 185 2.36 -0.73 6.82
C THR A 185 2.27 -1.32 5.41
N ASN A 186 1.12 -1.15 4.77
CA ASN A 186 0.96 -1.58 3.39
C ASN A 186 1.81 -0.73 2.44
N LEU A 187 2.83 -1.35 1.85
CA LEU A 187 3.83 -0.73 0.97
C LEU A 187 3.24 -0.02 -0.27
N LYS A 188 1.97 -0.28 -0.63
CA LYS A 188 1.30 0.44 -1.72
C LYS A 188 1.07 1.92 -1.41
N TYR A 189 1.03 2.28 -0.13
CA TYR A 189 0.84 3.66 0.34
C TYR A 189 2.17 4.41 0.53
N LEU A 190 3.29 3.76 0.18
CA LEU A 190 4.63 4.26 0.37
C LEU A 190 5.38 4.25 -0.96
N SER A 191 6.02 5.39 -1.26
CA SER A 191 6.89 5.54 -2.42
C SER A 191 8.27 5.97 -1.95
N VAL A 192 9.31 5.27 -2.39
CA VAL A 192 10.71 5.60 -2.12
C VAL A 192 11.32 6.14 -3.41
N SER A 193 11.96 7.29 -3.34
CA SER A 193 12.69 7.88 -4.48
C SER A 193 14.01 8.45 -3.98
N GLY A 194 15.11 7.75 -4.27
CA GLY A 194 16.41 8.04 -3.68
C GLY A 194 16.35 7.95 -2.15
N ASP A 195 16.75 9.02 -1.48
CA ASP A 195 16.78 9.12 -0.01
C ASP A 195 15.48 9.68 0.60
N TYR A 196 14.40 9.78 -0.20
CA TYR A 196 13.12 10.34 0.23
C TYR A 196 12.02 9.29 0.24
N VAL A 197 11.21 9.32 1.29
CA VAL A 197 9.96 8.56 1.39
C VAL A 197 8.79 9.52 1.30
N TYR A 198 7.85 9.20 0.42
CA TYR A 198 6.58 9.87 0.28
C TYR A 198 5.47 8.93 0.76
N PHE A 199 4.66 9.44 1.68
CA PHE A 199 3.51 8.74 2.24
C PHE A 199 2.44 9.74 2.65
N ASN A 200 1.25 9.23 2.94
CA ASN A 200 0.16 9.98 3.54
C ASN A 200 -0.13 9.38 4.92
N ASP A 201 -0.02 10.21 5.96
CA ASP A 201 -0.15 9.85 7.37
C ASP A 201 -1.46 9.10 7.69
N GLU A 202 -2.53 9.37 6.94
CA GLU A 202 -3.83 8.70 7.07
C GLU A 202 -3.71 7.17 6.97
N PHE A 203 -2.82 6.67 6.12
CA PHE A 203 -2.73 5.24 5.77
C PHE A 203 -1.55 4.51 6.40
N MET A 204 -0.73 5.21 7.20
CA MET A 204 0.47 4.64 7.80
C MET A 204 0.15 3.99 9.13
N CYS A 205 0.79 2.85 9.40
CA CYS A 205 0.89 2.29 10.76
C CYS A 205 2.19 2.81 11.39
N TRP A 206 2.18 3.00 12.71
CA TRP A 206 3.30 3.62 13.42
C TRP A 206 3.88 2.72 14.50
N GLU A 207 5.20 2.77 14.64
CA GLU A 207 5.93 2.22 15.78
C GLU A 207 6.33 3.34 16.73
N VAL A 208 6.20 3.10 18.03
CA VAL A 208 6.64 4.05 19.06
C VAL A 208 8.13 3.85 19.32
N ILE A 209 8.87 4.94 19.33
CA ILE A 209 10.33 4.96 19.42
C ILE A 209 10.75 5.71 20.69
N VAL A 210 11.01 4.96 21.75
CA VAL A 210 11.55 5.46 23.03
C VAL A 210 12.65 4.53 23.54
N LYS A 211 13.60 5.06 24.33
CA LYS A 211 14.77 4.29 24.78
C LYS A 211 14.45 3.18 25.77
N GLU A 212 13.43 3.37 26.60
CA GLU A 212 13.22 2.56 27.80
C GLU A 212 12.73 1.14 27.48
N THR A 213 11.90 1.00 26.44
CA THR A 213 11.21 -0.26 26.14
C THR A 213 10.50 -0.16 24.78
N ASP A 214 10.41 -1.28 24.07
CA ASP A 214 9.59 -1.42 22.86
C ASP A 214 8.12 -1.82 23.19
N ASN A 215 7.81 -2.08 24.47
CA ASN A 215 6.47 -2.54 24.88
C ASN A 215 5.53 -1.37 25.16
N LEU A 216 4.47 -1.21 24.35
CA LEU A 216 3.51 -0.10 24.49
C LEU A 216 2.87 -0.02 25.89
N SER A 217 2.53 -1.15 26.53
CA SER A 217 1.96 -1.15 27.88
C SER A 217 2.89 -0.51 28.90
N SER A 218 4.19 -0.82 28.82
CA SER A 218 5.20 -0.23 29.70
C SER A 218 5.39 1.26 29.42
N ILE A 219 5.28 1.67 28.15
CA ILE A 219 5.34 3.09 27.74
C ILE A 219 4.15 3.86 28.31
N ILE A 220 2.94 3.29 28.24
CA ILE A 220 1.72 3.87 28.84
C ILE A 220 1.95 4.13 30.33
N ASP A 221 2.40 3.13 31.09
CA ASP A 221 2.63 3.25 32.53
C ASP A 221 3.64 4.36 32.87
N LEU A 222 4.71 4.47 32.07
CA LEU A 222 5.74 5.49 32.26
C LEU A 222 5.23 6.91 31.94
N LEU A 223 4.48 7.06 30.84
CA LEU A 223 3.85 8.33 30.47
C LEU A 223 2.80 8.76 31.49
N GLU A 224 1.94 7.84 31.94
CA GLU A 224 0.93 8.11 32.95
C GLU A 224 1.55 8.56 34.27
N ARG A 225 2.62 7.89 34.71
CA ARG A 225 3.36 8.29 35.92
C ARG A 225 3.94 9.69 35.76
N LYS A 226 4.58 9.99 34.63
CA LYS A 226 5.16 11.31 34.33
C LYS A 226 4.09 12.40 34.31
N LEU A 227 2.97 12.17 33.63
CA LEU A 227 1.88 13.14 33.48
C LEU A 227 1.00 13.29 34.73
N SER A 228 1.06 12.33 35.66
CA SER A 228 0.38 12.42 36.97
C SER A 228 1.23 13.11 38.03
N ASP A 229 2.51 13.38 37.77
CA ASP A 229 3.38 14.07 38.70
C ASP A 229 3.05 15.57 38.77
N LEU A 230 2.59 16.01 39.95
CA LEU A 230 2.22 17.40 40.21
C LEU A 230 3.40 18.38 40.02
N TYR A 231 4.63 17.99 40.35
CA TYR A 231 5.79 18.85 40.17
C TYR A 231 6.07 19.05 38.68
N TYR A 232 6.04 17.97 37.91
CA TYR A 232 6.21 18.02 36.45
C TYR A 232 5.13 18.89 35.78
N LEU A 233 3.86 18.76 36.19
CA LEU A 233 2.77 19.60 35.70
C LEU A 233 2.94 21.08 36.06
N GLN A 234 3.48 21.38 37.25
CA GLN A 234 3.77 22.76 37.66
C GLN A 234 4.89 23.37 36.84
N GLU A 235 5.97 22.64 36.60
CA GLU A 235 7.09 23.08 35.75
C GLU A 235 6.63 23.34 34.31
N ASN A 236 5.71 22.52 33.79
CA ASN A 236 5.18 22.60 32.43
C ASN A 236 3.83 23.35 32.34
N LYS A 237 3.46 24.12 33.36
CA LYS A 237 2.15 24.78 33.46
C LYS A 237 1.80 25.63 32.23
N LYS A 238 2.78 26.33 31.65
CA LYS A 238 2.57 27.16 30.46
C LYS A 238 2.13 26.31 29.27
N SER A 239 2.88 25.25 28.97
CA SER A 239 2.58 24.32 27.87
C SER A 239 1.25 23.61 28.08
N LEU A 240 0.93 23.21 29.32
CA LEU A 240 -0.38 22.66 29.65
C LEU A 240 -1.52 23.63 29.30
N ILE A 241 -1.41 24.90 29.72
CA ILE A 241 -2.43 25.93 29.43
C ILE A 241 -2.53 26.17 27.92
N GLU A 242 -1.42 26.24 27.21
CA GLU A 242 -1.39 26.43 25.75
C GLU A 242 -2.06 25.27 25.02
N LEU A 243 -1.78 24.03 25.43
CA LEU A 243 -2.41 22.84 24.87
C LEU A 243 -3.93 22.80 25.14
N CYS A 244 -4.37 23.11 26.37
CA CYS A 244 -5.79 23.22 26.68
C CYS A 244 -6.48 24.28 25.83
N LYS A 245 -5.86 25.46 25.65
CA LYS A 245 -6.40 26.51 24.78
C LYS A 245 -6.51 26.05 23.33
N LYS A 246 -5.49 25.37 22.82
CA LYS A 246 -5.48 24.80 21.46
C LYS A 246 -6.63 23.81 21.30
N ASN A 247 -6.78 22.85 22.22
CA ASN A 247 -7.86 21.87 22.18
C ASN A 247 -9.25 22.55 22.22
N ASN A 248 -9.48 23.46 23.16
CA ASN A 248 -10.75 24.18 23.28
C ASN A 248 -11.10 24.96 22.01
N LEU A 249 -10.11 25.56 21.35
CA LEU A 249 -10.33 26.27 20.08
C LEU A 249 -10.80 25.31 18.98
N PHE A 250 -10.18 24.13 18.86
CA PHE A 250 -10.62 23.10 17.92
C PHE A 250 -12.02 22.55 18.25
N GLU A 251 -12.37 22.41 19.54
CA GLU A 251 -13.73 22.07 19.97
C GLU A 251 -14.74 23.15 19.55
N CYS A 252 -14.42 24.43 19.73
CA CYS A 252 -15.28 25.53 19.29
C CYS A 252 -15.49 25.52 17.77
N PHE A 253 -14.44 25.30 16.97
CA PHE A 253 -14.57 25.19 15.52
C PHE A 253 -15.36 23.96 15.09
N PHE A 254 -15.15 22.82 15.77
CA PHE A 254 -15.92 21.61 15.50
C PHE A 254 -17.41 21.84 15.75
N TYR A 255 -17.75 22.44 16.90
CA TYR A 255 -19.14 22.78 17.24
C TYR A 255 -19.73 23.77 16.24
N LEU A 256 -19.00 24.84 15.87
CA LEU A 256 -19.46 25.81 14.89
C LEU A 256 -19.78 25.15 13.53
N ASN A 257 -18.89 24.28 13.05
CA ASN A 257 -19.09 23.57 11.79
C ASN A 257 -20.28 22.60 11.87
N HIS A 258 -20.49 21.95 13.02
CA HIS A 258 -21.66 21.11 13.25
C HIS A 258 -22.95 21.92 13.12
N GLU A 259 -23.05 23.05 13.83
CA GLU A 259 -24.23 23.94 13.76
C GLU A 259 -24.44 24.49 12.35
N MET A 260 -23.38 24.95 11.68
CA MET A 260 -23.49 25.45 10.30
C MET A 260 -24.05 24.39 9.32
N ASN A 261 -23.62 23.14 9.47
CA ASN A 261 -24.13 22.03 8.67
C ASN A 261 -25.61 21.74 8.97
N GLU A 262 -26.05 21.79 10.23
CA GLU A 262 -27.47 21.61 10.58
C GLU A 262 -28.36 22.69 9.96
N TYR A 263 -27.86 23.92 9.82
CA TYR A 263 -28.58 25.04 9.21
C TYR A 263 -28.37 25.19 7.70
N ASN A 264 -27.77 24.20 7.02
CA ASN A 264 -27.44 24.21 5.57
C ASN A 264 -26.60 25.41 5.12
N PHE A 265 -25.83 26.03 6.02
CA PHE A 265 -24.78 26.97 5.64
C PHE A 265 -23.59 26.18 5.12
N THR A 266 -23.67 25.74 3.86
CA THR A 266 -22.51 25.16 3.16
C THR A 266 -21.90 26.22 2.26
N SER A 267 -20.61 26.48 2.47
CA SER A 267 -19.74 27.18 1.52
C SER A 267 -19.21 26.22 0.47
#